data_AF-A0A2N2E580-F1
#
_entry.id   AF-A0A2N2E580-F1
#
_cell.length_a   1.000
_cell.length_b   1.000
_cell.length_c   1.000
_cell.angle_alpha   90.00
_cell.angle_beta   90.00
_cell.angle_gamma   90.00
#
_symmetry.space_group_name_H-M   'P 1'
#
loop_
_entity.id
_entity.type
_entity.pdbx_description
1 polymer ?
#
loop_
_entity_poly.entity_id
_entity_poly.type
_entity_poly.pdbx_seq_one_letter_code
_entity_poly.pdbx_strand_id
1 'polypeptide(L)'
;MKKLITSILFLAVMFSFSPIVVANSGPTYWQGYPASEIMAISKNSPITVKNEDLIFDFSEDEESDYTTRGRVTATYKMANPTNETLLVQMAFPFVEKLNGLTREDVVITADDNVLPYEVYIGDAVESYGSPWQEDKETSFDFDSIVHSITQEEYETKSFAENEKGKLYLINVKPTTEQRINLAVDFDFNSEKTKVITNGFNRYERGHEKTKIAAWCDEPEVLEIFVLGTDIDFKINGFTDGNLSEETKFFTYQISTQEVEMKPYLLEYITTNTNAINENLVFDTQQYNL
;
A
#
# COMPACT_ATOMS: atom_id res chain seq x y z
N MET A 1 -59.25 -5.09 -23.07
CA MET A 1 -59.18 -4.80 -21.61
C MET A 1 -58.23 -5.73 -20.87
N LYS A 2 -58.38 -7.07 -20.91
CA LYS A 2 -57.48 -8.00 -20.19
C LYS A 2 -55.99 -7.78 -20.49
N LYS A 3 -55.59 -7.68 -21.77
CA LYS A 3 -54.19 -7.42 -22.17
C LYS A 3 -53.62 -6.09 -21.65
N LEU A 4 -54.46 -5.05 -21.58
CA LEU A 4 -54.06 -3.73 -21.11
C LEU A 4 -53.82 -3.73 -19.59
N ILE A 5 -54.69 -4.43 -18.85
CA ILE A 5 -54.53 -4.65 -17.40
C ILE A 5 -53.27 -5.47 -17.12
N THR A 6 -52.99 -6.52 -17.91
CA THR A 6 -51.77 -7.31 -17.76
C THR A 6 -50.51 -6.48 -18.01
N SER A 7 -50.50 -5.60 -19.02
CA SER A 7 -49.38 -4.70 -19.29
C SER A 7 -49.16 -3.67 -18.17
N ILE A 8 -50.24 -3.11 -17.62
CA ILE A 8 -50.17 -2.16 -16.49
C ILE A 8 -49.64 -2.87 -15.24
N LEU A 9 -50.08 -4.11 -14.97
CA LEU A 9 -49.58 -4.90 -13.85
C LEU A 9 -48.08 -5.20 -14.01
N PHE A 10 -47.64 -5.55 -15.21
CA PHE A 10 -46.23 -5.83 -15.49
C PHE A 10 -45.35 -4.59 -15.31
N LEU A 11 -45.82 -3.43 -15.76
CA LEU A 11 -45.14 -2.15 -15.54
C LEU A 11 -45.06 -1.81 -14.05
N ALA A 12 -46.16 -1.98 -13.30
CA ALA A 12 -46.20 -1.72 -11.87
C ALA A 12 -45.20 -2.62 -11.12
N VAL A 13 -45.11 -3.90 -11.48
CA VAL A 13 -44.15 -4.85 -10.90
C VAL A 13 -42.70 -4.45 -11.23
N MET A 14 -42.40 -4.05 -12.48
CA MET A 14 -41.07 -3.57 -12.87
C MET A 14 -40.64 -2.30 -12.10
N PHE A 15 -41.56 -1.37 -11.85
CA PHE A 15 -41.28 -0.15 -11.05
C PHE A 15 -41.33 -0.37 -9.53
N SER A 16 -41.84 -1.51 -9.06
CA SER A 16 -41.84 -1.87 -7.63
C SER A 16 -40.48 -2.39 -7.17
N PHE A 17 -39.62 -2.78 -8.10
CA PHE A 17 -38.26 -3.23 -7.84
C PHE A 17 -37.28 -2.21 -8.40
N SER A 18 -37.04 -1.12 -7.67
CA SER A 18 -35.81 -0.36 -7.89
C SER A 18 -34.65 -1.27 -7.49
N PRO A 19 -33.81 -1.76 -8.42
CA PRO A 19 -32.56 -2.37 -7.99
C PRO A 19 -31.81 -1.31 -7.21
N ILE A 20 -31.38 -1.64 -5.99
CA ILE A 20 -30.38 -0.82 -5.29
C ILE A 20 -29.12 -0.98 -6.13
N VAL A 21 -28.93 -0.06 -7.07
CA VAL A 21 -27.69 0.07 -7.82
C VAL A 21 -26.69 0.68 -6.84
N VAL A 22 -25.92 -0.18 -6.18
CA VAL A 22 -24.73 0.24 -5.45
C VAL A 22 -23.68 0.54 -6.53
N ALA A 23 -23.79 1.71 -7.15
CA ALA A 23 -22.63 2.26 -7.84
C ALA A 23 -21.60 2.56 -6.75
N ASN A 24 -20.32 2.29 -7.02
CA ASN A 24 -19.20 2.72 -6.18
C ASN A 24 -19.20 4.26 -6.15
N SER A 25 -20.10 4.86 -5.37
CA SER A 25 -20.05 6.29 -5.09
C SER A 25 -18.93 6.47 -4.09
N GLY A 26 -17.85 7.12 -4.53
CA GLY A 26 -16.88 7.67 -3.59
C GLY A 26 -17.60 8.51 -2.51
N PRO A 27 -16.97 8.70 -1.34
CA PRO A 27 -17.61 9.36 -0.22
C PRO A 27 -18.21 10.71 -0.61
N THR A 28 -19.50 10.92 -0.29
CA THR A 28 -20.23 12.16 -0.56
C THR A 28 -19.85 13.31 0.39
N TYR A 29 -19.05 12.98 1.40
CA TYR A 29 -18.51 13.90 2.39
C TYR A 29 -17.10 13.45 2.74
N TRP A 30 -16.12 14.32 2.51
CA TRP A 30 -14.76 14.18 3.00
C TRP A 30 -14.68 15.01 4.28
N GLN A 31 -14.60 14.33 5.42
CA GLN A 31 -14.33 15.03 6.67
C GLN A 31 -12.90 15.58 6.58
N GLY A 32 -12.78 16.90 6.54
CA GLY A 32 -11.48 17.53 6.70
C GLY A 32 -10.93 17.18 8.07
N TYR A 33 -9.88 16.37 8.11
CA TYR A 33 -9.11 16.21 9.33
C TYR A 33 -8.40 17.54 9.60
N PRO A 34 -8.36 18.02 10.85
CA PRO A 34 -7.58 19.20 11.16
C PRO A 34 -6.14 18.94 10.72
N ALA A 35 -5.62 19.79 9.82
CA ALA A 35 -4.21 19.81 9.53
C ALA A 35 -3.50 20.01 10.86
N SER A 36 -2.75 18.98 11.25
CA SER A 36 -1.94 19.00 12.45
C SER A 36 -1.00 20.19 12.40
N GLU A 37 -0.85 20.77 13.59
CA GLU A 37 -0.02 21.89 14.00
C GLU A 37 0.86 22.56 12.95
N ILE A 38 0.78 23.89 12.92
CA ILE A 38 1.53 24.79 12.05
C ILE A 38 3.06 24.56 12.15
N MET A 39 3.60 24.06 13.28
CA MET A 39 5.03 23.73 13.43
C MET A 39 5.33 23.02 14.75
N ALA A 40 6.07 21.91 14.71
CA ALA A 40 6.71 21.36 15.91
C ALA A 40 8.17 21.88 16.00
N ILE A 41 8.35 23.05 16.61
CA ILE A 41 9.69 23.48 17.03
C ILE A 41 10.03 22.73 18.31
N SER A 42 11.13 21.96 18.32
CA SER A 42 11.64 21.35 19.55
C SER A 42 11.65 22.39 20.67
N LYS A 43 11.05 22.05 21.82
CA LYS A 43 10.82 22.98 22.96
C LYS A 43 12.09 23.71 23.43
N ASN A 44 13.27 23.21 23.08
CA ASN A 44 14.58 23.79 23.42
C ASN A 44 15.44 24.13 22.18
N SER A 45 14.83 24.42 21.02
CA SER A 45 15.57 24.78 19.82
C SER A 45 16.37 26.09 20.02
N PRO A 46 17.66 26.13 19.64
CA PRO A 46 18.46 27.33 19.74
C PRO A 46 18.17 28.34 18.62
N ILE A 47 17.31 27.99 17.65
CA ILE A 47 16.91 28.83 16.52
C ILE A 47 15.50 29.37 16.77
N THR A 48 15.28 30.64 16.42
CA THR A 48 13.95 31.26 16.47
C THR A 48 13.34 31.33 15.08
N VAL A 49 12.11 30.86 14.93
CA VAL A 49 11.32 31.10 13.72
C VAL A 49 10.59 32.44 13.84
N LYS A 50 10.79 33.31 12.86
CA LYS A 50 10.26 34.69 12.81
C LYS A 50 9.03 34.81 11.93
N ASN A 51 8.95 34.02 10.87
CA ASN A 51 7.80 33.92 9.99
C ASN A 51 7.68 32.51 9.43
N GLU A 52 6.45 32.16 9.08
CA GLU A 52 6.11 31.01 8.28
C GLU A 52 5.03 31.40 7.28
N ASP A 53 5.25 31.02 6.02
CA ASP A 53 4.28 31.18 4.94
C ASP A 53 3.99 29.78 4.35
N LEU A 54 2.73 29.34 4.46
CA LEU A 54 2.24 28.07 3.93
C LEU A 54 1.36 28.31 2.70
N ILE A 55 1.66 27.61 1.60
CA ILE A 55 0.90 27.64 0.35
C ILE A 55 0.42 26.23 0.05
N PHE A 56 -0.89 26.08 -0.14
CA PHE A 56 -1.54 24.85 -0.60
C PHE A 56 -2.05 25.09 -2.02
N ASP A 57 -1.44 24.41 -2.99
CA ASP A 57 -1.72 24.54 -4.41
C ASP A 57 -2.44 23.28 -4.91
N PHE A 58 -3.72 23.45 -5.26
CA PHE A 58 -4.60 22.41 -5.81
C PHE A 58 -4.85 22.60 -7.32
N SER A 59 -4.01 23.38 -8.01
CA SER A 59 -4.22 23.70 -9.43
C SER A 59 -3.81 22.56 -10.37
N GLU A 60 -2.96 21.65 -9.91
CA GLU A 60 -2.50 20.46 -10.63
C GLU A 60 -3.31 19.24 -10.13
N ASP A 61 -4.55 19.09 -10.61
CA ASP A 61 -5.37 17.91 -10.34
C ASP A 61 -5.21 16.92 -11.52
N GLU A 62 -4.60 15.76 -11.28
CA GLU A 62 -4.52 14.70 -12.28
C GLU A 62 -5.86 13.96 -12.35
N GLU A 63 -6.48 13.89 -13.53
CA GLU A 63 -7.84 13.36 -13.75
C GLU A 63 -8.06 11.88 -13.33
N SER A 64 -7.00 11.12 -12.99
CA SER A 64 -7.08 9.67 -12.77
C SER A 64 -7.24 9.22 -11.31
N ASP A 65 -7.07 10.11 -10.33
CA ASP A 65 -7.13 9.74 -8.93
C ASP A 65 -8.50 10.05 -8.30
N TYR A 66 -8.94 9.16 -7.40
CA TYR A 66 -10.16 9.38 -6.61
C TYR A 66 -9.93 10.33 -5.41
N THR A 67 -8.79 11.02 -5.37
CA THR A 67 -8.34 11.89 -4.27
C THR A 67 -7.73 13.17 -4.84
N THR A 68 -8.13 14.33 -4.32
CA THR A 68 -7.52 15.62 -4.71
C THR A 68 -6.06 15.65 -4.26
N ARG A 69 -5.14 15.87 -5.21
CA ARG A 69 -3.72 16.11 -4.90
C ARG A 69 -3.49 17.60 -4.64
N GLY A 70 -2.56 17.91 -3.75
CA GLY A 70 -2.20 19.29 -3.42
C GLY A 70 -0.71 19.41 -3.16
N ARG A 71 -0.04 20.34 -3.85
CA ARG A 71 1.35 20.69 -3.58
C ARG A 71 1.41 21.64 -2.39
N VAL A 72 2.22 21.30 -1.40
CA VAL A 72 2.43 22.13 -0.21
C VAL A 72 3.79 22.81 -0.32
N THR A 73 3.84 24.12 -0.11
CA THR A 73 5.08 24.89 0.03
C THR A 73 5.10 25.58 1.38
N ALA A 74 6.12 25.28 2.18
CA ALA A 74 6.35 25.90 3.47
C ALA A 74 7.64 26.73 3.45
N THR A 75 7.53 28.03 3.71
CA THR A 75 8.67 28.96 3.74
C THR A 75 8.87 29.50 5.15
N TYR A 76 10.06 29.29 5.70
CA TYR A 76 10.39 29.70 7.06
C TYR A 76 11.43 30.80 7.08
N LYS A 77 11.18 31.87 7.83
CA LYS A 77 12.20 32.86 8.17
C LYS A 77 12.79 32.55 9.53
N MET A 78 14.00 31.99 9.54
CA MET A 78 14.68 31.58 10.78
C MET A 78 15.76 32.59 11.20
N ALA A 79 16.04 32.65 12.50
CA ALA A 79 17.09 33.51 13.05
C ALA A 79 17.87 32.77 14.14
N ASN A 80 19.19 32.84 14.06
CA ASN A 80 20.08 32.50 15.17
C ASN A 80 20.11 33.68 16.15
N PRO A 81 19.58 33.55 17.38
CA PRO A 81 19.57 34.61 18.37
C PRO A 81 20.92 34.77 19.08
N THR A 82 21.90 33.90 18.79
CA THR A 82 23.23 33.89 19.40
C THR A 82 24.27 34.48 18.45
N ASN A 83 25.47 34.77 18.99
CA ASN A 83 26.62 35.21 18.20
C ASN A 83 27.51 34.05 17.72
N GLU A 84 27.15 32.81 18.04
CA GLU A 84 27.93 31.62 17.69
C GLU A 84 27.34 30.93 16.47
N THR A 85 28.18 30.28 15.67
CA THR A 85 27.68 29.42 14.59
C THR A 85 27.01 28.19 15.20
N LEU A 86 25.74 27.98 14.87
CA LEU A 86 24.96 26.84 15.32
C LEU A 86 24.83 25.82 14.20
N LEU A 87 25.01 24.55 14.54
CA LEU A 87 24.61 23.43 13.69
C LEU A 87 23.30 22.88 14.27
N VAL A 88 22.24 22.87 13.46
CA VAL A 88 20.94 22.34 13.86
C VAL A 88 20.45 21.31 12.85
N GLN A 89 19.72 20.32 13.36
CA GLN A 89 19.00 19.36 12.54
C GLN A 89 17.53 19.80 12.47
N MET A 90 16.94 19.69 11.28
CA MET A 90 15.54 20.01 11.04
C MET A 90 14.83 18.76 10.52
N ALA A 91 13.57 18.60 10.92
CA ALA A 91 12.69 17.55 10.43
C ALA A 91 11.38 18.20 9.98
N PHE A 92 10.85 17.73 8.86
CA PHE A 92 9.59 18.20 8.27
C PHE A 92 8.64 17.00 8.20
N PRO A 93 7.85 16.74 9.27
CA PRO A 93 6.95 15.59 9.30
C PRO A 93 5.79 15.79 8.32
N PHE A 94 5.42 14.74 7.61
CA PHE A 94 4.23 14.68 6.76
C PHE A 94 3.66 13.26 6.77
N VAL A 95 2.42 13.10 6.32
CA VAL A 95 1.73 11.81 6.25
C VAL A 95 1.39 11.54 4.79
N GLU A 96 1.87 10.41 4.28
CA GLU A 96 1.64 9.96 2.90
C GLU A 96 1.64 8.42 2.86
N LYS A 97 1.07 7.84 1.81
CA LYS A 97 1.23 6.43 1.51
C LYS A 97 2.65 6.17 1.01
N LEU A 98 3.25 5.06 1.42
CA LEU A 98 4.59 4.68 0.99
C LEU A 98 4.73 4.51 -0.53
N ASN A 99 3.65 4.18 -1.25
CA ASN A 99 3.68 4.08 -2.70
C ASN A 99 3.33 5.39 -3.43
N GLY A 100 3.02 6.46 -2.68
CA GLY A 100 2.67 7.79 -3.21
C GLY A 100 3.78 8.83 -3.11
N LEU A 101 4.94 8.48 -2.55
CA LEU A 101 6.09 9.38 -2.41
C LEU A 101 7.18 9.04 -3.46
N THR A 102 7.65 10.04 -4.18
CA THR A 102 8.84 9.99 -5.06
C THR A 102 9.85 11.05 -4.64
N ARG A 103 11.07 10.95 -5.16
CA ARG A 103 12.16 11.86 -4.79
C ARG A 103 11.94 13.25 -5.34
N GLU A 104 11.29 13.34 -6.49
CA GLU A 104 10.94 14.59 -7.14
C GLU A 104 9.84 15.35 -6.39
N ASP A 105 9.08 14.69 -5.51
CA ASP A 105 8.00 15.31 -4.74
C ASP A 105 8.51 16.22 -3.62
N VAL A 106 9.76 16.05 -3.16
CA VAL A 106 10.31 16.78 -2.02
C VAL A 106 11.55 17.57 -2.42
N VAL A 107 11.47 18.89 -2.27
CA VAL A 107 12.60 19.81 -2.45
C VAL A 107 12.74 20.67 -1.20
N ILE A 108 13.93 20.62 -0.58
CA ILE A 108 14.28 21.46 0.56
C ILE A 108 15.34 22.45 0.13
N THR A 109 15.12 23.74 0.37
CA THR A 109 16.07 24.81 0.03
C THR A 109 16.39 25.71 1.22
N ALA A 110 17.64 26.14 1.33
CA ALA A 110 18.05 27.23 2.21
C ALA A 110 18.75 28.32 1.39
N ASP A 111 18.24 29.55 1.48
CA ASP A 111 18.71 30.70 0.68
C ASP A 111 18.88 30.33 -0.81
N ASP A 112 17.84 29.72 -1.39
CA ASP A 112 17.76 29.22 -2.77
C ASP A 112 18.72 28.06 -3.14
N ASN A 113 19.48 27.54 -2.18
CA ASN A 113 20.33 26.37 -2.38
C ASN A 113 19.58 25.08 -1.98
N VAL A 114 19.50 24.12 -2.89
CA VAL A 114 18.94 22.79 -2.61
C VAL A 114 19.80 22.06 -1.57
N LEU A 115 19.15 21.54 -0.54
CA LEU A 115 19.78 20.79 0.54
C LEU A 115 19.52 19.29 0.38
N PRO A 116 20.51 18.44 0.73
CA PRO A 116 20.27 17.01 0.87
C PRO A 116 19.39 16.73 2.09
N TYR A 117 18.61 15.66 2.02
CA TYR A 117 17.76 15.20 3.10
C TYR A 117 17.70 13.66 3.13
N GLU A 118 17.20 13.15 4.25
CA GLU A 118 16.94 11.74 4.49
C GLU A 118 15.47 11.59 4.87
N VAL A 119 14.84 10.48 4.44
CA VAL A 119 13.46 10.16 4.80
C VAL A 119 13.47 9.12 5.91
N TYR A 120 12.70 9.39 6.95
CA TYR A 120 12.49 8.52 8.09
C TYR A 120 11.02 8.12 8.16
N ILE A 121 10.76 6.86 8.49
CA ILE A 121 9.40 6.33 8.54
C ILE A 121 8.96 6.26 10.01
N GLY A 122 7.80 6.86 10.29
CA GLY A 122 7.12 6.77 11.58
C GLY A 122 5.99 5.73 11.58
N ASP A 123 5.24 5.68 12.68
CA ASP A 123 4.08 4.80 12.81
C ASP A 123 2.97 5.13 11.80
N ALA A 124 2.21 4.11 11.40
CA ALA A 124 1.03 4.31 10.56
C ALA A 124 -0.05 5.13 11.29
N VAL A 125 -0.56 6.17 10.62
CA VAL A 125 -1.52 7.13 11.18
C VAL A 125 -2.98 6.65 11.04
N GLU A 126 -3.31 5.92 9.97
CA GLU A 126 -4.62 5.28 9.77
C GLU A 126 -4.46 3.83 9.27
N SER A 127 -5.32 2.92 9.73
CA SER A 127 -5.39 1.54 9.24
C SER A 127 -6.72 1.24 8.54
N TYR A 128 -7.11 2.05 7.56
CA TYR A 128 -8.31 1.71 6.77
C TYR A 128 -8.14 0.36 6.08
N GLY A 129 -8.95 -0.63 6.51
CA GLY A 129 -9.10 -1.92 5.83
C GLY A 129 -8.24 -3.07 6.37
N SER A 130 -7.42 -2.89 7.41
CA SER A 130 -6.74 -4.01 8.08
C SER A 130 -7.61 -4.55 9.21
N PRO A 131 -8.18 -5.77 9.11
CA PRO A 131 -8.93 -6.38 10.22
C PRO A 131 -8.06 -6.77 11.42
N TRP A 132 -6.75 -6.49 11.36
CA TRP A 132 -5.74 -6.91 12.35
C TRP A 132 -5.16 -5.74 13.16
N GLN A 133 -5.51 -4.49 12.84
CA GLN A 133 -5.11 -3.32 13.62
C GLN A 133 -6.32 -2.80 14.40
N GLU A 134 -6.12 -2.56 15.70
CA GLU A 134 -7.13 -1.88 16.51
C GLU A 134 -7.36 -0.47 15.93
N ASP A 135 -8.62 -0.04 15.85
CA ASP A 135 -8.99 1.33 15.53
C ASP A 135 -8.37 2.27 16.58
N LYS A 136 -7.12 2.68 16.36
CA LYS A 136 -6.51 3.78 17.10
C LYS A 136 -7.11 5.07 16.58
N GLU A 137 -7.41 5.98 17.50
CA GLU A 137 -7.80 7.33 17.14
C GLU A 137 -6.67 7.97 16.31
N THR A 138 -7.00 8.30 15.05
CA THR A 138 -6.07 8.92 14.11
C THR A 138 -5.53 10.22 14.70
N SER A 139 -4.23 10.26 14.99
CA SER A 139 -3.55 11.47 15.45
C SER A 139 -2.56 11.92 14.39
N PHE A 140 -2.72 13.16 13.93
CA PHE A 140 -1.77 13.79 13.03
C PHE A 140 -0.70 14.60 13.79
N ASP A 141 -0.72 14.61 15.12
CA ASP A 141 0.19 15.39 15.98
C ASP A 141 1.67 15.20 15.61
N PHE A 142 2.36 16.30 15.27
CA PHE A 142 3.74 16.25 14.79
C PHE A 142 4.72 15.79 15.85
N ASP A 143 4.53 16.18 17.12
CA ASP A 143 5.33 15.66 18.22
C ASP A 143 5.22 14.13 18.26
N SER A 144 4.02 13.56 18.19
CA SER A 144 3.78 12.12 18.16
C SER A 144 4.44 11.44 16.95
N ILE A 145 4.31 12.01 15.75
CA ILE A 145 4.93 11.48 14.53
C ILE A 145 6.45 11.45 14.68
N VAL A 146 7.07 12.54 15.13
CA VAL A 146 8.53 12.60 15.30
C VAL A 146 9.02 11.62 16.36
N HIS A 147 8.27 11.42 17.46
CA HIS A 147 8.63 10.44 18.49
C HIS A 147 8.44 8.98 18.04
N SER A 148 7.68 8.71 16.97
CA SER A 148 7.52 7.37 16.41
C SER A 148 8.69 6.94 15.51
N ILE A 149 9.51 7.89 15.05
CA ILE A 149 10.68 7.58 14.22
C ILE A 149 11.69 6.80 15.05
N THR A 150 12.10 5.64 14.53
CA THR A 150 13.11 4.80 15.17
C THR A 150 14.21 4.42 14.18
N GLN A 151 15.45 4.50 14.63
CA GLN A 151 16.62 3.95 13.93
C GLN A 151 17.01 2.56 14.45
N GLU A 152 16.33 2.07 15.49
CA GLU A 152 16.57 0.72 16.00
C GLU A 152 16.12 -0.31 14.96
N GLU A 153 16.89 -1.38 14.80
CA GLU A 153 16.49 -2.49 13.93
C GLU A 153 15.27 -3.19 14.53
N TYR A 154 14.26 -3.44 13.70
CA TYR A 154 13.09 -4.21 14.08
C TYR A 154 13.49 -5.59 14.64
N GLU A 155 13.10 -5.84 15.90
CA GLU A 155 13.23 -7.16 16.50
C GLU A 155 12.11 -8.08 16.00
N THR A 156 12.49 -9.07 15.21
CA THR A 156 11.53 -9.99 14.59
C THR A 156 10.83 -10.86 15.63
N LYS A 157 9.52 -10.65 15.80
CA LYS A 157 8.67 -11.52 16.64
C LYS A 157 7.97 -12.62 15.86
N SER A 158 7.86 -12.42 14.56
CA SER A 158 7.07 -13.27 13.66
C SER A 158 7.88 -14.37 12.99
N PHE A 159 9.19 -14.24 12.90
CA PHE A 159 10.09 -15.20 12.27
C PHE A 159 11.48 -15.04 12.91
N ALA A 160 12.34 -16.04 12.82
CA ALA A 160 13.73 -15.91 13.23
C ALA A 160 14.55 -15.16 12.17
N GLU A 161 15.60 -14.44 12.58
CA GLU A 161 16.41 -13.59 11.69
C GLU A 161 16.91 -14.29 10.41
N ASN A 162 17.30 -15.56 10.54
CA ASN A 162 17.79 -16.40 9.43
C ASN A 162 16.83 -17.54 9.08
N GLU A 163 15.53 -17.37 9.37
CA GLU A 163 14.52 -18.38 9.05
C GLU A 163 14.38 -18.53 7.54
N LYS A 164 14.33 -19.78 7.07
CA LYS A 164 14.21 -20.10 5.65
C LYS A 164 12.83 -20.61 5.32
N GLY A 165 12.31 -20.13 4.20
CA GLY A 165 11.06 -20.58 3.61
C GLY A 165 11.28 -21.23 2.25
N LYS A 166 10.20 -21.80 1.72
CA LYS A 166 10.15 -22.30 0.34
C LYS A 166 9.47 -21.27 -0.54
N LEU A 167 10.18 -20.82 -1.56
CA LEU A 167 9.65 -19.96 -2.61
C LEU A 167 9.29 -20.81 -3.82
N TYR A 168 8.01 -20.81 -4.15
CA TYR A 168 7.44 -21.47 -5.32
C TYR A 168 7.31 -20.44 -6.45
N LEU A 169 8.02 -20.68 -7.55
CA LEU A 169 7.96 -19.87 -8.77
C LEU A 169 7.08 -20.61 -9.77
N ILE A 170 5.95 -20.02 -10.11
CA ILE A 170 4.97 -20.56 -11.05
C ILE A 170 5.17 -19.83 -12.38
N ASN A 171 5.90 -20.46 -13.29
CA ASN A 171 6.09 -19.96 -14.65
C ASN A 171 4.86 -20.29 -15.47
N VAL A 172 4.05 -19.29 -15.81
CA VAL A 172 2.80 -19.46 -16.56
C VAL A 172 3.02 -19.00 -17.99
N LYS A 173 2.48 -19.74 -18.96
CA LYS A 173 2.51 -19.37 -20.37
C LYS A 173 1.15 -19.62 -21.02
N PRO A 174 0.40 -18.58 -21.40
CA PRO A 174 -0.76 -18.73 -22.28
C PRO A 174 -0.36 -19.42 -23.59
N THR A 175 -1.19 -20.33 -24.09
CA THR A 175 -0.94 -21.06 -25.35
C THR A 175 -1.68 -20.45 -26.54
N THR A 176 -2.46 -19.40 -26.30
CA THR A 176 -3.24 -18.65 -27.30
C THR A 176 -3.14 -17.16 -27.02
N GLU A 177 -3.57 -16.32 -27.95
CA GLU A 177 -3.71 -14.86 -27.73
C GLU A 177 -4.86 -14.49 -26.77
N GLN A 178 -5.70 -15.46 -26.40
CA GLN A 178 -6.73 -15.25 -25.39
C GLN A 178 -6.08 -15.24 -24.01
N ARG A 179 -6.30 -14.15 -23.27
CA ARG A 179 -5.95 -14.05 -21.85
C ARG A 179 -6.61 -15.13 -21.01
N ILE A 180 -5.88 -15.60 -20.00
CA ILE A 180 -6.38 -16.57 -19.02
C ILE A 180 -6.34 -15.99 -17.61
N ASN A 181 -7.21 -16.48 -16.73
CA ASN A 181 -7.19 -16.18 -15.31
C ASN A 181 -6.68 -17.43 -14.58
N LEU A 182 -5.43 -17.41 -14.13
CA LEU A 182 -4.85 -18.50 -13.36
C LEU A 182 -5.32 -18.43 -11.92
N ALA A 183 -5.87 -19.51 -11.38
CA ALA A 183 -6.19 -19.63 -9.96
C ALA A 183 -5.35 -20.72 -9.30
N VAL A 184 -4.92 -20.45 -8.07
CA VAL A 184 -4.23 -21.39 -7.20
C VAL A 184 -5.08 -21.59 -5.95
N ASP A 185 -5.59 -22.81 -5.79
CA ASP A 185 -6.31 -23.24 -4.58
C ASP A 185 -5.33 -23.96 -3.65
N PHE A 186 -5.37 -23.62 -2.36
CA PHE A 186 -4.57 -24.27 -1.33
C PHE A 186 -5.19 -24.12 0.07
N ASP A 187 -4.72 -24.93 1.02
CA ASP A 187 -5.11 -24.83 2.43
C ASP A 187 -3.85 -24.83 3.30
N PHE A 188 -3.90 -24.11 4.42
CA PHE A 188 -2.81 -24.03 5.37
C PHE A 188 -3.29 -23.63 6.76
N ASN A 189 -2.58 -24.10 7.78
CA ASN A 189 -2.82 -23.68 9.16
C ASN A 189 -2.08 -22.36 9.44
N SER A 190 -2.81 -21.26 9.60
CA SER A 190 -2.21 -19.93 9.85
C SER A 190 -1.50 -19.77 11.20
N GLU A 191 -1.70 -20.67 12.16
CA GLU A 191 -0.92 -20.68 13.40
C GLU A 191 0.49 -21.25 13.18
N LYS A 192 0.68 -22.05 12.12
CA LYS A 192 1.93 -22.78 11.85
C LYS A 192 2.60 -22.38 10.56
N THR A 193 1.91 -21.65 9.68
CA THR A 193 2.36 -21.43 8.32
C THR A 193 1.97 -20.04 7.86
N LYS A 194 2.95 -19.33 7.30
CA LYS A 194 2.80 -17.98 6.75
C LYS A 194 3.02 -18.03 5.26
N VAL A 195 2.21 -17.28 4.52
CA VAL A 195 2.21 -17.29 3.06
C VAL A 195 2.27 -15.84 2.57
N ILE A 196 3.20 -15.56 1.66
CA ILE A 196 3.31 -14.28 0.94
C ILE A 196 3.18 -14.60 -0.55
N THR A 197 2.40 -13.80 -1.26
CA THR A 197 2.11 -14.02 -2.69
C THR A 197 2.47 -12.79 -3.49
N ASN A 198 3.12 -12.97 -4.65
CA ASN A 198 3.51 -11.90 -5.56
C ASN A 198 2.94 -12.17 -6.97
N GLY A 199 2.45 -11.13 -7.64
CA GLY A 199 1.83 -11.20 -8.97
C GLY A 199 0.35 -11.60 -8.99
N PHE A 200 -0.30 -11.79 -7.84
CA PHE A 200 -1.73 -12.13 -7.76
C PHE A 200 -2.59 -10.89 -7.46
N ASN A 201 -3.72 -10.75 -8.16
CA ASN A 201 -4.65 -9.62 -8.02
C ASN A 201 -6.00 -10.00 -7.40
N ARG A 202 -6.17 -11.27 -7.01
CA ARG A 202 -7.34 -11.77 -6.28
C ARG A 202 -6.89 -12.60 -5.09
N TYR A 203 -7.60 -12.42 -3.98
CA TYR A 203 -7.46 -13.23 -2.77
C TYR A 203 -8.85 -13.54 -2.19
N GLU A 204 -9.08 -14.81 -1.90
CA GLU A 204 -10.27 -15.31 -1.22
C GLU A 204 -9.83 -16.28 -0.12
N ARG A 205 -10.36 -16.11 1.08
CA ARG A 205 -10.13 -17.06 2.17
C ARG A 205 -11.42 -17.41 2.89
N GLY A 206 -11.74 -18.69 2.88
CA GLY A 206 -12.74 -19.32 3.74
C GLY A 206 -12.09 -20.05 4.92
N HIS A 207 -12.88 -20.81 5.70
CA HIS A 207 -12.40 -21.52 6.89
C HIS A 207 -11.27 -22.52 6.63
N GLU A 208 -11.27 -23.22 5.49
CA GLU A 208 -10.30 -24.30 5.14
C GLU A 208 -9.84 -24.21 3.68
N LYS A 209 -10.04 -23.07 3.02
CA LYS A 209 -9.69 -22.89 1.61
C LYS A 209 -9.22 -21.48 1.36
N THR A 210 -8.02 -21.37 0.82
CA THR A 210 -7.47 -20.14 0.28
C THR A 210 -7.40 -20.27 -1.23
N LYS A 211 -7.78 -19.21 -1.92
CA LYS A 211 -7.68 -19.11 -3.37
C LYS A 211 -7.09 -17.76 -3.74
N ILE A 212 -6.09 -17.79 -4.59
CA ILE A 212 -5.50 -16.60 -5.22
C ILE A 212 -5.63 -16.71 -6.73
N ALA A 213 -5.72 -15.58 -7.43
CA ALA A 213 -5.78 -15.59 -8.88
C ALA A 213 -5.11 -14.37 -9.52
N ALA A 214 -4.72 -14.52 -10.80
CA ALA A 214 -4.07 -13.50 -11.61
C ALA A 214 -4.51 -13.62 -13.08
N TRP A 215 -4.64 -12.49 -13.77
CA TRP A 215 -4.81 -12.48 -15.22
C TRP A 215 -3.46 -12.57 -15.91
N CYS A 216 -3.30 -13.53 -16.81
CA CYS A 216 -2.08 -13.76 -17.59
C CYS A 216 -2.38 -13.54 -19.07
N ASP A 217 -1.87 -12.45 -19.63
CA ASP A 217 -1.96 -12.13 -21.06
C ASP A 217 -0.68 -12.57 -21.81
N GLU A 218 0.46 -12.55 -21.11
CA GLU A 218 1.80 -12.90 -21.59
C GLU A 218 2.47 -13.92 -20.66
N PRO A 219 3.60 -14.53 -21.03
CA PRO A 219 4.37 -15.37 -20.12
C PRO A 219 4.85 -14.57 -18.91
N GLU A 220 4.54 -15.06 -17.71
CA GLU A 220 4.89 -14.40 -16.45
C GLU A 220 5.29 -15.41 -15.36
N VAL A 221 5.93 -14.89 -14.31
CA VAL A 221 6.31 -15.66 -13.13
C VAL A 221 5.55 -15.13 -11.93
N LEU A 222 4.73 -16.00 -11.34
CA LEU A 222 4.00 -15.71 -10.10
C LEU A 222 4.70 -16.40 -8.94
N GLU A 223 4.66 -15.79 -7.75
CA GLU A 223 5.42 -16.28 -6.61
C GLU A 223 4.54 -16.57 -5.42
N ILE A 224 4.82 -17.69 -4.75
CA ILE A 224 4.24 -18.02 -3.45
C ILE A 224 5.39 -18.40 -2.52
N PHE A 225 5.64 -17.58 -1.50
CA PHE A 225 6.59 -17.89 -0.44
C PHE A 225 5.86 -18.51 0.75
N VAL A 226 6.39 -19.62 1.25
CA VAL A 226 5.81 -20.37 2.38
C VAL A 226 6.85 -20.51 3.49
N LEU A 227 6.51 -20.00 4.67
CA LEU A 227 7.27 -20.20 5.91
C LEU A 227 6.54 -21.21 6.79
N GLY A 228 7.20 -22.32 7.15
CA GLY A 228 6.64 -23.36 8.00
C GLY A 228 6.31 -24.66 7.24
N THR A 229 5.05 -25.10 7.29
CA THR A 229 4.65 -26.40 6.73
C THR A 229 4.47 -26.30 5.21
N ASP A 230 4.83 -27.36 4.50
CA ASP A 230 4.58 -27.47 3.06
C ASP A 230 3.08 -27.39 2.74
N ILE A 231 2.79 -26.79 1.59
CA ILE A 231 1.44 -26.56 1.09
C ILE A 231 1.33 -27.21 -0.29
N ASP A 232 0.24 -27.94 -0.50
CA ASP A 232 -0.12 -28.46 -1.81
C ASP A 232 -0.91 -27.43 -2.61
N PHE A 233 -0.43 -27.09 -3.80
CA PHE A 233 -1.07 -26.13 -4.69
C PHE A 233 -1.84 -26.84 -5.80
N LYS A 234 -3.13 -26.51 -5.95
CA LYS A 234 -3.93 -26.91 -7.09
C LYS A 234 -4.09 -25.73 -8.05
N ILE A 235 -3.52 -25.87 -9.25
CA ILE A 235 -3.55 -24.82 -10.27
C ILE A 235 -4.63 -25.13 -11.30
N ASN A 236 -5.50 -24.15 -11.56
CA ASN A 236 -6.54 -24.21 -12.59
C ASN A 236 -6.51 -22.90 -13.40
N GLY A 237 -6.93 -22.95 -14.66
CA GLY A 237 -7.05 -21.75 -15.51
C GLY A 237 -8.49 -21.52 -15.92
N PHE A 238 -8.88 -20.26 -16.07
CA PHE A 238 -10.22 -19.85 -16.45
C PHE A 238 -10.21 -18.81 -17.59
N THR A 239 -11.27 -18.73 -18.38
CA THR A 239 -11.46 -17.67 -19.40
C THR A 239 -12.10 -16.41 -18.83
N ASP A 240 -12.66 -16.49 -17.63
CA ASP A 240 -13.49 -15.45 -17.03
C ASP A 240 -12.97 -14.97 -15.67
N GLY A 241 -13.44 -13.78 -15.27
CA GLY A 241 -13.11 -13.18 -13.98
C GLY A 241 -13.80 -13.86 -12.80
N ASN A 242 -14.89 -14.61 -13.00
CA ASN A 242 -15.62 -15.26 -11.90
C ASN A 242 -15.06 -16.65 -11.56
N LEU A 243 -14.09 -17.15 -12.32
CA LEU A 243 -13.51 -18.49 -12.19
C LEU A 243 -14.57 -19.59 -12.36
N SER A 244 -15.40 -19.44 -13.39
CA SER A 244 -16.53 -20.33 -13.68
C SER A 244 -16.34 -21.13 -14.97
N GLU A 245 -15.56 -20.61 -15.92
CA GLU A 245 -15.29 -21.24 -17.21
C GLU A 245 -13.85 -21.76 -17.27
N GLU A 246 -13.64 -23.03 -16.93
CA GLU A 246 -12.31 -23.66 -16.96
C GLU A 246 -11.72 -23.71 -18.38
N THR A 247 -10.40 -23.52 -18.49
CA THR A 247 -9.66 -23.60 -19.74
C THR A 247 -8.36 -24.40 -19.61
N LYS A 248 -7.86 -24.85 -20.76
CA LYS A 248 -6.55 -25.50 -20.93
C LYS A 248 -5.63 -24.68 -21.83
N PHE A 249 -5.95 -23.41 -22.08
CA PHE A 249 -5.18 -22.51 -22.95
C PHE A 249 -3.93 -21.94 -22.27
N PHE A 250 -3.28 -22.73 -21.43
CA PHE A 250 -2.05 -22.37 -20.75
C PHE A 250 -1.23 -23.60 -20.41
N THR A 251 0.07 -23.39 -20.22
CA THR A 251 0.97 -24.35 -19.59
C THR A 251 1.61 -23.68 -18.39
N TYR A 252 1.99 -24.47 -17.39
CA TYR A 252 2.73 -23.95 -16.25
C TYR A 252 3.84 -24.92 -15.83
N GLN A 253 4.89 -24.36 -15.22
CA GLN A 253 5.94 -25.10 -14.55
C GLN A 253 6.19 -24.48 -13.19
N ILE A 254 6.18 -25.32 -12.15
CA ILE A 254 6.54 -24.91 -10.79
C ILE A 254 8.00 -25.31 -10.55
N SER A 255 8.80 -24.36 -10.11
CA SER A 255 10.11 -24.61 -9.51
C SER A 255 10.11 -24.11 -8.07
N THR A 256 10.86 -24.78 -7.21
CA THR A 256 10.96 -24.43 -5.79
C THR A 256 12.41 -24.14 -5.44
N GLN A 257 12.61 -23.11 -4.63
CA GLN A 257 13.91 -22.78 -4.04
C GLN A 257 13.75 -22.49 -2.55
N GLU A 258 14.80 -22.78 -1.79
CA GLU A 258 14.88 -22.39 -0.38
C GLU A 258 15.57 -21.03 -0.29
N VAL A 259 14.91 -20.08 0.37
CA VAL A 259 15.37 -18.69 0.49
C VAL A 259 15.19 -18.19 1.92
N GLU A 260 16.03 -17.25 2.32
CA GLU A 260 15.93 -16.59 3.63
C GLU A 260 14.77 -15.59 3.62
N MET A 261 13.98 -15.59 4.70
CA MET A 261 12.78 -14.77 4.84
C MET A 261 13.09 -13.27 4.81
N LYS A 262 14.12 -12.84 5.54
CA LYS A 262 14.47 -11.41 5.68
C LYS A 262 14.86 -10.77 4.33
N PRO A 263 15.81 -11.32 3.54
CA PRO A 263 16.13 -10.80 2.22
C PRO A 263 14.94 -10.82 1.25
N TYR A 264 14.15 -11.90 1.24
CA TYR A 264 12.97 -12.00 0.38
C TYR A 264 11.92 -10.94 0.70
N LEU A 265 11.64 -10.71 1.99
CA LEU A 265 10.66 -9.71 2.42
C LEU A 265 11.10 -8.28 2.01
N LEU A 266 12.39 -7.95 2.17
CA LEU A 266 12.93 -6.65 1.77
C LEU A 266 12.83 -6.43 0.25
N GLU A 267 13.16 -7.45 -0.55
CA GLU A 267 13.00 -7.40 -2.01
C GLU A 267 11.53 -7.25 -2.42
N TYR A 268 10.63 -7.97 -1.74
CA TYR A 268 9.19 -7.87 -1.95
C TYR A 268 8.67 -6.45 -1.65
N ILE A 269 9.05 -5.86 -0.51
CA ILE A 269 8.66 -4.51 -0.13
C ILE A 269 9.18 -3.48 -1.15
N THR A 270 10.44 -3.61 -1.54
CA THR A 270 11.08 -2.71 -2.52
C THR A 270 10.32 -2.76 -3.85
N THR A 271 10.14 -3.95 -4.41
CA THR A 271 9.49 -4.14 -5.71
C THR A 271 8.06 -3.61 -5.74
N ASN A 272 7.33 -3.72 -4.62
CA ASN A 272 5.92 -3.34 -4.54
C ASN A 272 5.67 -1.91 -4.02
N THR A 273 6.72 -1.13 -3.73
CA THR A 273 6.58 0.20 -3.13
C THR A 273 7.39 1.26 -3.90
N ASN A 274 6.71 2.20 -4.56
CA ASN A 274 7.34 3.22 -5.41
C ASN A 274 8.38 4.08 -4.67
N ALA A 275 8.12 4.55 -3.43
CA ALA A 275 9.08 5.38 -2.70
C ALA A 275 10.38 4.66 -2.35
N ILE A 276 10.32 3.33 -2.24
CA ILE A 276 11.46 2.51 -1.82
C ILE A 276 12.37 2.19 -3.02
N ASN A 277 11.78 2.10 -4.22
CA ASN A 277 12.51 1.88 -5.48
C ASN A 277 13.50 3.01 -5.84
N GLU A 278 13.40 4.20 -5.24
CA GLU A 278 14.27 5.34 -5.50
C GLU A 278 15.40 5.56 -4.47
N ASN A 279 15.65 4.57 -3.59
CA ASN A 279 16.63 4.64 -2.49
C ASN A 279 16.42 5.87 -1.58
N LEU A 280 15.17 6.32 -1.41
CA LEU A 280 14.80 7.42 -0.52
C LEU A 280 14.86 7.03 0.96
N VAL A 281 14.68 5.74 1.23
CA VAL A 281 14.52 5.15 2.56
C VAL A 281 15.64 4.13 2.79
N PHE A 282 16.36 4.24 3.89
CA PHE A 282 17.40 3.28 4.27
C PHE A 282 16.82 1.88 4.53
N ASP A 283 17.58 0.83 4.23
CA ASP A 283 17.18 -0.58 4.45
C ASP A 283 16.66 -0.85 5.87
N THR A 284 17.30 -0.24 6.89
CA THR A 284 16.86 -0.33 8.29
C THR A 284 15.45 0.22 8.49
N GLN A 285 15.12 1.34 7.82
CA GLN A 285 13.78 1.93 7.88
C GLN A 285 12.75 1.09 7.12
N GLN A 286 13.13 0.48 5.99
CA GLN A 286 12.27 -0.44 5.25
C GLN A 286 11.92 -1.68 6.06
N TYR A 287 12.88 -2.18 6.84
CA TYR A 287 12.68 -3.35 7.69
C TYR A 287 11.80 -3.06 8.91
N ASN A 288 11.64 -1.79 9.28
CA ASN A 288 10.81 -1.36 10.39
C ASN A 288 9.32 -1.18 10.03
N LEU A 289 8.95 -1.47 8.77
CA LEU A 289 7.57 -1.44 8.26
C LEU A 289 6.74 -2.66 8.66
#